data_AF-A0A2D6K6E0-F1
#
_entry.id   AF-A0A2D6K6E0-F1
#
_cell.length_a   1.000
_cell.length_b   1.000
_cell.length_c   1.000
_cell.angle_alpha   90.00
_cell.angle_beta   90.00
_cell.angle_gamma   90.00
#
_symmetry.space_group_name_H-M   'P 1'
#
loop_
_entity.id
_entity.type
_entity.pdbx_description
1 polymer ?
#
loop_
_entity_poly.entity_id
_entity_poly.type
_entity_poly.pdbx_seq_one_letter_code
_entity_poly.pdbx_strand_id
1 'polypeptide(L)'
;MIPKVNIVLGKVKDYFGILEYFILSDNMFRERSLSQYPKLKEILKKSKNEKEDLKIFFENFEKENKDKLIEVVKKTKKLWLPLNDKIMKALEEINEIKWTKKHKNFTARITLSPVCPRYLEYNAFDIFYKFDEKNIMDTFLHEISHFIFFEKLKEVYPKINPEEFEHPHLVWKMSEMMPGIILQDKRIQEIFQNKKLSVYDNIKKIKIKDKLILDTLQEFYDNRKDFEDFIKKSYNFIKENKEEFEKQF
;
A
#
# COMPACT_ATOMS: atom_id res chain seq x y z
N MET A 1 6.10 4.63 -21.98
CA MET A 1 5.62 5.90 -21.35
C MET A 1 5.93 5.77 -19.88
N ILE A 2 6.44 6.80 -19.22
CA ILE A 2 6.74 6.71 -17.79
C ILE A 2 5.62 7.40 -16.99
N PRO A 3 4.88 6.67 -16.12
CA PRO A 3 3.89 7.26 -15.24
C PRO A 3 4.43 8.39 -14.38
N LYS A 4 3.58 9.36 -14.05
CA LYS A 4 3.90 10.43 -13.10
C LYS A 4 3.00 10.36 -11.88
N VAL A 5 3.58 10.49 -10.69
CA VAL A 5 2.80 10.60 -9.45
C VAL A 5 2.56 12.07 -9.12
N ASN A 6 1.30 12.47 -9.16
CA ASN A 6 0.86 13.78 -8.71
C ASN A 6 0.62 13.74 -7.20
N ILE A 7 1.32 14.59 -6.46
CA ILE A 7 1.22 14.63 -5.00
C ILE A 7 0.35 15.81 -4.60
N VAL A 8 -0.74 15.54 -3.88
CA VAL A 8 -1.76 16.52 -3.53
C VAL A 8 -2.16 16.40 -2.06
N LEU A 9 -2.75 17.46 -1.51
CA LEU A 9 -3.45 17.37 -0.23
C LEU A 9 -4.83 16.75 -0.49
N GLY A 10 -5.13 15.62 0.16
CA GLY A 10 -6.48 15.07 0.17
C GLY A 10 -7.39 15.92 1.05
N LYS A 11 -8.63 16.20 0.61
CA LYS A 11 -9.62 16.88 1.45
C LYS A 11 -10.36 15.87 2.29
N VAL A 12 -10.55 16.13 3.58
CA VAL A 12 -11.22 15.19 4.51
C VAL A 12 -12.52 14.63 3.94
N LYS A 13 -13.36 15.48 3.34
CA LYS A 13 -14.62 15.07 2.71
C LYS A 13 -14.48 13.97 1.63
N ASP A 14 -13.35 13.91 0.94
CA ASP A 14 -13.11 13.00 -0.19
C ASP A 14 -12.69 11.60 0.29
N TYR A 15 -12.26 11.46 1.55
CA TYR A 15 -11.84 10.20 2.16
C TYR A 15 -12.47 9.97 3.54
N PHE A 16 -13.54 10.70 3.88
CA PHE A 16 -14.18 10.59 5.19
C PHE A 16 -14.72 9.18 5.45
N GLY A 17 -15.27 8.51 4.43
CA GLY A 17 -15.73 7.12 4.56
C GLY A 17 -14.61 6.14 4.94
N ILE A 18 -13.36 6.44 4.55
CA ILE A 18 -12.19 5.65 4.94
C ILE A 18 -11.84 5.87 6.42
N LEU A 19 -11.88 7.11 6.88
CA LEU A 19 -11.70 7.44 8.30
C LEU A 19 -12.79 6.79 9.15
N GLU A 20 -14.04 6.89 8.69
CA GLU A 20 -15.21 6.29 9.34
C GLU A 20 -15.02 4.77 9.48
N TYR A 21 -14.70 4.08 8.38
CA TYR A 21 -14.47 2.64 8.40
C TYR A 21 -13.36 2.25 9.37
N PHE A 22 -12.16 2.84 9.23
CA PHE A 22 -11.02 2.41 10.03
C PHE A 22 -11.11 2.78 11.51
N ILE A 23 -11.86 3.84 11.87
CA ILE A 23 -11.93 4.32 13.26
C ILE A 23 -13.19 3.83 14.00
N LEU A 24 -14.33 3.73 13.31
CA LEU A 24 -15.61 3.38 13.95
C LEU A 24 -15.98 1.91 13.81
N SER A 25 -15.50 1.21 12.77
CA SER A 25 -15.77 -0.23 12.62
C SER A 25 -14.79 -1.07 13.43
N ASP A 26 -15.22 -2.25 13.88
CA ASP A 26 -14.32 -3.24 14.48
C ASP A 26 -13.44 -3.87 13.39
N ASN A 27 -12.16 -3.49 13.37
CA ASN A 27 -11.19 -3.92 12.38
C ASN A 27 -9.76 -3.85 12.96
N MET A 28 -8.82 -4.54 12.31
CA MET A 28 -7.44 -4.65 12.77
C MET A 28 -6.68 -3.30 12.84
N PHE A 29 -7.15 -2.26 12.16
CA PHE A 29 -6.50 -0.95 12.12
C PHE A 29 -7.04 0.04 13.14
N ARG A 30 -8.14 -0.28 13.83
CA ARG A 30 -8.86 0.66 14.70
C ARG A 30 -8.00 1.21 15.83
N GLU A 31 -7.42 0.33 16.66
CA GLU A 31 -6.62 0.78 17.80
C GLU A 31 -5.36 1.52 17.37
N ARG A 32 -4.70 1.07 16.30
CA ARG A 32 -3.56 1.79 15.72
C ARG A 32 -3.98 3.18 15.24
N SER A 33 -5.13 3.32 14.59
CA SER A 33 -5.62 4.59 14.08
C SER A 33 -5.95 5.57 15.21
N LEU A 34 -6.65 5.10 16.25
CA LEU A 34 -6.95 5.87 17.45
C LEU A 34 -5.71 6.29 18.23
N SER A 35 -4.65 5.46 18.25
CA SER A 35 -3.38 5.79 18.90
C SER A 35 -2.71 7.06 18.31
N GLN A 36 -2.96 7.35 17.03
CA GLN A 36 -2.44 8.54 16.36
C GLN A 36 -3.19 9.82 16.75
N TYR A 37 -4.37 9.69 17.36
CA TYR A 37 -5.26 10.79 17.75
C TYR A 37 -5.84 10.58 19.15
N PRO A 38 -5.04 10.70 20.23
CA PRO A 38 -5.52 10.50 21.59
C PRO A 38 -6.72 11.39 21.96
N LYS A 39 -6.75 12.63 21.48
CA LYS A 39 -7.89 13.56 21.68
C LYS A 39 -9.19 13.01 21.07
N LEU A 40 -9.12 12.49 19.85
CA LEU A 40 -10.27 11.85 19.20
C LEU A 40 -10.74 10.63 20.00
N LYS A 41 -9.80 9.80 20.48
CA LYS A 41 -10.13 8.63 21.32
C LYS A 41 -10.94 9.03 22.57
N GLU A 42 -10.59 10.15 23.21
CA GLU A 42 -11.34 10.66 24.37
C GLU A 42 -12.70 11.27 24.00
N ILE A 43 -12.80 11.91 22.83
CA ILE A 43 -14.08 12.44 22.32
C ILE A 43 -15.06 11.29 22.06
N LEU A 44 -14.62 10.26 21.32
CA LEU A 44 -15.49 9.14 20.93
C LEU A 44 -16.02 8.36 22.14
N LYS A 45 -15.23 8.19 23.22
CA LYS A 45 -15.69 7.55 24.47
C LYS A 45 -16.94 8.20 25.10
N LYS A 46 -17.15 9.50 24.85
CA LYS A 46 -18.25 10.29 25.44
C LYS A 46 -19.28 10.69 24.37
N SER A 47 -19.08 10.25 23.14
CA SER A 47 -19.87 10.67 22.00
C SER A 47 -21.28 10.10 22.06
N LYS A 48 -22.26 10.94 21.69
CA LYS A 48 -23.63 10.50 21.42
C LYS A 48 -23.86 10.24 19.92
N ASN A 49 -22.94 10.69 19.06
CA ASN A 49 -22.97 10.52 17.62
C ASN A 49 -21.53 10.50 17.10
N GLU A 50 -20.92 9.31 17.13
CA GLU A 50 -19.48 9.14 16.84
C GLU A 50 -19.12 9.60 15.43
N LYS A 51 -20.01 9.40 14.45
CA LYS A 51 -19.80 9.80 13.05
C LYS A 51 -19.70 11.32 12.91
N GLU A 52 -20.59 12.07 13.56
CA GLU A 52 -20.56 13.52 13.51
C GLU A 52 -19.35 14.09 14.26
N ASP A 53 -19.05 13.56 15.45
CA ASP A 53 -17.87 13.97 16.22
C ASP A 53 -16.55 13.68 15.47
N LEU A 54 -16.46 12.53 14.78
CA LEU A 54 -15.34 12.17 13.92
C LEU A 54 -15.17 13.19 12.78
N LYS A 55 -16.26 13.55 12.12
CA LYS A 55 -16.27 14.51 11.01
C LYS A 55 -15.81 15.87 11.48
N ILE A 56 -16.43 16.40 12.53
CA ILE A 56 -16.09 17.70 13.13
C ILE A 56 -14.61 17.70 13.54
N PHE A 57 -14.13 16.63 14.18
CA PHE A 57 -12.73 16.52 14.59
C PHE A 57 -11.77 16.68 13.40
N PHE A 58 -11.97 15.91 12.33
CA PHE A 58 -11.05 15.93 11.19
C PHE A 58 -11.18 17.18 10.31
N GLU A 59 -12.38 17.72 10.13
CA GLU A 59 -12.58 19.00 9.43
C GLU A 59 -11.91 20.16 10.16
N ASN A 60 -12.04 20.22 11.50
CA ASN A 60 -11.33 21.21 12.31
C ASN A 60 -9.83 20.97 12.26
N PHE A 61 -9.37 19.72 12.35
CA PHE A 61 -7.95 19.39 12.26
C PHE A 61 -7.34 19.88 10.93
N GLU A 62 -8.00 19.61 9.81
CA GLU A 62 -7.56 20.07 8.48
C GLU A 62 -7.46 21.60 8.42
N LYS A 63 -8.48 22.30 8.94
CA LYS A 63 -8.52 23.76 8.97
C LYS A 63 -7.39 24.35 9.82
N GLU A 64 -7.19 23.84 11.03
CA GLU A 64 -6.19 24.31 11.99
C GLU A 64 -4.76 23.99 11.56
N ASN A 65 -4.55 22.91 10.80
CA ASN A 65 -3.23 22.43 10.40
C ASN A 65 -2.92 22.64 8.91
N LYS A 66 -3.68 23.50 8.22
CA LYS A 66 -3.60 23.69 6.77
C LYS A 66 -2.16 23.94 6.27
N ASP A 67 -1.44 24.87 6.88
CA ASP A 67 -0.09 25.24 6.43
C ASP A 67 0.91 24.10 6.61
N LYS A 68 0.82 23.38 7.73
CA LYS A 68 1.61 22.17 7.99
C LYS A 68 1.33 21.09 6.95
N LEU A 69 0.06 20.85 6.61
CA LEU A 69 -0.31 19.85 5.60
C LEU A 69 0.20 20.22 4.20
N ILE A 70 0.16 21.51 3.85
CA ILE A 70 0.74 22.03 2.60
C ILE A 70 2.26 21.84 2.59
N GLU A 71 2.93 22.07 3.73
CA GLU A 71 4.37 21.85 3.86
C GLU A 71 4.74 20.37 3.66
N VAL A 72 3.97 19.43 4.23
CA VAL A 72 4.14 18.00 4.01
C VAL A 72 4.04 17.67 2.52
N VAL A 73 3.03 18.17 1.81
CA VAL A 73 2.92 17.99 0.34
C VAL A 73 4.15 18.48 -0.40
N LYS A 74 4.68 19.67 -0.04
CA LYS A 74 5.90 20.23 -0.67
C LYS A 74 7.12 19.36 -0.40
N LYS A 75 7.29 18.89 0.83
CA LYS A 75 8.37 17.98 1.24
C LYS A 75 8.29 16.66 0.47
N THR A 76 7.11 16.03 0.42
CA THR A 76 6.89 14.78 -0.33
C THR A 76 7.19 14.94 -1.82
N LYS A 77 6.82 16.07 -2.43
CA LYS A 77 7.20 16.37 -3.83
C LYS A 77 8.71 16.41 -4.02
N LYS A 78 9.43 17.11 -3.13
CA LYS A 78 10.89 17.21 -3.19
C LYS A 78 11.57 15.84 -3.06
N LEU A 79 11.01 14.95 -2.24
CA LEU A 79 11.51 13.58 -2.05
C LEU A 79 11.26 12.70 -3.27
N TRP A 80 10.03 12.67 -3.78
CA TRP A 80 9.63 11.68 -4.78
C TRP A 80 9.99 12.07 -6.23
N LEU A 81 9.79 13.33 -6.62
CA LEU A 81 9.88 13.74 -8.02
C LEU A 81 11.24 13.41 -8.70
N PRO A 82 12.40 13.55 -8.03
CA PRO A 82 13.68 13.15 -8.61
C PRO A 82 13.83 11.63 -8.85
N LEU A 83 13.04 10.81 -8.16
CA LEU A 83 13.11 9.34 -8.19
C LEU A 83 12.06 8.70 -9.10
N ASN A 84 10.94 9.39 -9.34
CA ASN A 84 9.78 8.89 -10.07
C ASN A 84 10.15 8.06 -11.31
N ASP A 85 10.95 8.63 -12.22
CA ASP A 85 11.18 7.98 -13.52
C ASP A 85 12.08 6.76 -13.40
N LYS A 86 13.06 6.80 -12.50
CA LYS A 86 13.95 5.68 -12.23
C LYS A 86 13.17 4.52 -11.61
N ILE A 87 12.33 4.81 -10.61
CA ILE A 87 11.52 3.79 -9.94
C ILE A 87 10.48 3.19 -10.88
N MET A 88 9.72 4.02 -11.61
CA MET A 88 8.69 3.52 -12.53
C MET A 88 9.30 2.66 -13.64
N LYS A 89 10.47 3.03 -14.16
CA LYS A 89 11.20 2.22 -15.13
C LYS A 89 11.70 0.91 -14.53
N ALA A 90 12.30 0.95 -13.34
CA ALA A 90 12.75 -0.26 -12.66
C ALA A 90 11.59 -1.23 -12.41
N LEU A 91 10.44 -0.74 -11.95
CA LEU A 91 9.24 -1.57 -11.75
C LEU A 91 8.75 -2.20 -13.06
N GLU A 92 8.67 -1.44 -14.16
CA GLU A 92 8.32 -1.97 -15.50
C GLU A 92 9.27 -3.10 -15.93
N GLU A 93 10.58 -2.90 -15.76
CA GLU A 93 11.60 -3.90 -16.10
C GLU A 93 11.60 -5.12 -15.17
N ILE A 94 11.29 -4.93 -13.88
CA ILE A 94 11.24 -6.02 -12.89
C ILE A 94 10.05 -6.93 -13.14
N ASN A 95 8.89 -6.34 -13.38
CA ASN A 95 7.62 -7.05 -13.52
C ASN A 95 7.37 -7.52 -14.96
N GLU A 96 8.28 -7.18 -15.89
CA GLU A 96 8.21 -7.54 -17.31
C GLU A 96 6.85 -7.17 -17.91
N ILE A 97 6.38 -5.94 -17.62
CA ILE A 97 5.11 -5.40 -18.08
C ILE A 97 5.23 -3.92 -18.37
N LYS A 98 4.62 -3.47 -19.47
CA LYS A 98 4.69 -2.08 -19.91
C LYS A 98 3.61 -1.23 -19.26
N TRP A 99 3.98 -0.03 -18.83
CA TRP A 99 3.02 0.99 -18.47
C TRP A 99 2.21 1.44 -19.69
N THR A 100 0.89 1.27 -19.61
CA THR A 100 -0.06 1.72 -20.63
C THR A 100 -0.58 3.14 -20.35
N LYS A 101 -1.35 3.71 -21.29
CA LYS A 101 -2.01 5.02 -21.11
C LYS A 101 -2.92 5.07 -19.87
N LYS A 102 -3.46 3.92 -19.44
CA LYS A 102 -4.24 3.80 -18.20
C LYS A 102 -3.44 4.27 -16.99
N HIS A 103 -2.13 4.03 -16.96
CA HIS A 103 -1.25 4.33 -15.83
C HIS A 103 -0.51 5.67 -16.00
N LYS A 104 -0.93 6.52 -16.94
CA LYS A 104 -0.19 7.76 -17.27
C LYS A 104 0.03 8.64 -16.03
N ASN A 105 -0.98 8.72 -15.16
CA ASN A 105 -0.95 9.55 -13.97
C ASN A 105 -1.43 8.74 -12.76
N PHE A 106 -0.63 8.80 -11.70
CA PHE A 106 -1.03 8.39 -10.36
C PHE A 106 -1.31 9.61 -9.49
N THR A 107 -2.09 9.45 -8.43
CA THR A 107 -2.32 10.50 -7.43
C THR A 107 -1.98 9.98 -6.04
N ALA A 108 -0.95 10.53 -5.42
CA ALA A 108 -0.64 10.30 -4.01
C ALA A 108 -1.29 11.42 -3.18
N ARG A 109 -2.26 11.07 -2.33
CA ARG A 109 -2.96 12.03 -1.48
C ARG A 109 -2.33 12.03 -0.09
N ILE A 110 -1.84 13.18 0.37
CA ILE A 110 -1.49 13.34 1.78
C ILE A 110 -2.80 13.44 2.56
N THR A 111 -3.05 12.51 3.48
CA THR A 111 -4.31 12.41 4.24
C THR A 111 -4.06 12.34 5.75
N LEU A 112 -5.16 12.50 6.50
CA LEU A 112 -5.20 12.34 7.95
C LEU A 112 -5.43 10.87 8.35
N SER A 113 -5.60 9.95 7.41
CA SER A 113 -5.75 8.52 7.71
C SER A 113 -4.40 7.87 8.00
N PRO A 114 -4.22 7.19 9.16
CA PRO A 114 -3.01 6.41 9.45
C PRO A 114 -2.88 5.15 8.60
N VAL A 115 -3.95 4.73 7.93
CA VAL A 115 -3.97 3.64 6.96
C VAL A 115 -3.88 4.24 5.57
N CYS A 116 -3.06 3.63 4.71
CA CYS A 116 -2.69 4.16 3.40
C CYS A 116 -3.25 3.29 2.26
N PRO A 117 -4.58 3.24 2.05
CA PRO A 117 -5.15 2.39 1.00
C PRO A 117 -4.77 2.86 -0.40
N ARG A 118 -4.76 1.92 -1.35
CA ARG A 118 -4.73 2.16 -2.80
C ARG A 118 -6.11 2.03 -3.44
N TYR A 119 -6.26 2.69 -4.58
CA TYR A 119 -7.47 2.72 -5.40
C TYR A 119 -7.10 2.42 -6.86
N LEU A 120 -7.29 1.15 -7.27
CA LEU A 120 -6.91 0.64 -8.59
C LEU A 120 -7.62 1.36 -9.75
N GLU A 121 -8.90 1.70 -9.56
CA GLU A 121 -9.71 2.36 -10.59
C GLU A 121 -9.20 3.77 -10.91
N TYR A 122 -8.72 4.49 -9.89
CA TYR A 122 -8.34 5.90 -10.00
C TYR A 122 -6.81 6.14 -10.08
N ASN A 123 -6.02 5.07 -10.05
CA ASN A 123 -4.56 5.14 -9.90
C ASN A 123 -4.13 6.03 -8.73
N ALA A 124 -4.80 5.89 -7.58
CA ALA A 124 -4.55 6.75 -6.43
C ALA A 124 -4.17 5.93 -5.20
N PHE A 125 -3.45 6.54 -4.28
CA PHE A 125 -3.18 5.97 -2.96
C PHE A 125 -2.99 7.07 -1.93
N ASP A 126 -3.19 6.72 -0.67
CA ASP A 126 -3.10 7.67 0.44
C ASP A 126 -1.76 7.55 1.16
N ILE A 127 -1.34 8.66 1.76
CA ILE A 127 -0.10 8.77 2.53
C ILE A 127 -0.40 9.54 3.79
N PHE A 128 -0.07 8.93 4.93
CA PHE A 128 -0.33 9.56 6.21
C PHE A 128 0.58 10.77 6.43
N TYR A 129 0.00 11.93 6.75
CA TYR A 129 0.74 13.20 6.88
C TYR A 129 1.83 13.22 7.97
N LYS A 130 1.78 12.30 8.94
CA LYS A 130 2.79 12.20 10.02
C LYS A 130 3.98 11.30 9.66
N PHE A 131 3.96 10.62 8.51
CA PHE A 131 5.10 9.81 8.11
C PHE A 131 6.36 10.66 7.92
N ASP A 132 7.48 10.13 8.39
CA ASP A 132 8.79 10.67 8.07
C ASP A 132 9.17 10.37 6.61
N GLU A 133 10.29 10.93 6.16
CA GLU A 133 10.73 10.78 4.76
C GLU A 133 10.90 9.31 4.36
N LYS A 134 11.39 8.48 5.27
CA LYS A 134 11.59 7.05 5.02
C LYS A 134 10.26 6.34 4.84
N ASN A 135 9.31 6.53 5.76
CA ASN A 135 8.00 5.89 5.70
C ASN A 135 7.20 6.38 4.49
N ILE A 136 7.29 7.67 4.14
CA ILE A 136 6.70 8.19 2.89
C ILE A 136 7.24 7.41 1.69
N MET A 137 8.56 7.31 1.55
CA MET A 137 9.16 6.60 0.41
C MET A 137 8.81 5.12 0.39
N ASP A 138 8.82 4.44 1.54
CA ASP A 138 8.46 3.03 1.65
C ASP A 138 7.00 2.80 1.22
N THR A 139 6.07 3.64 1.69
CA THR A 139 4.65 3.53 1.29
C THR A 139 4.46 3.83 -0.19
N PHE A 140 5.15 4.81 -0.79
CA PHE A 140 5.07 5.02 -2.24
C PHE A 140 5.49 3.77 -3.02
N LEU A 141 6.60 3.15 -2.64
CA LEU A 141 7.09 1.96 -3.31
C LEU A 141 6.13 0.78 -3.12
N HIS A 142 5.62 0.59 -1.91
CA HIS A 142 4.64 -0.43 -1.58
C HIS A 142 3.36 -0.28 -2.43
N GLU A 143 2.74 0.90 -2.39
CA GLU A 143 1.48 1.13 -3.07
C GLU A 143 1.62 1.08 -4.60
N ILE A 144 2.69 1.64 -5.17
CA ILE A 144 2.93 1.56 -6.63
C ILE A 144 3.18 0.11 -7.06
N SER A 145 3.86 -0.68 -6.24
CA SER A 145 4.11 -2.10 -6.50
C SER A 145 2.81 -2.89 -6.64
N HIS A 146 1.75 -2.54 -5.89
CA HIS A 146 0.44 -3.18 -6.05
C HIS A 146 -0.11 -3.01 -7.46
N PHE A 147 -0.12 -1.78 -8.00
CA PHE A 147 -0.71 -1.52 -9.32
C PHE A 147 -0.05 -2.36 -10.41
N ILE A 148 1.28 -2.38 -10.44
CA ILE A 148 1.99 -3.14 -11.48
C ILE A 148 1.85 -4.65 -11.28
N PHE A 149 1.84 -5.11 -10.03
CA PHE A 149 1.60 -6.52 -9.70
C PHE A 149 0.23 -6.97 -10.22
N PHE A 150 -0.84 -6.21 -9.98
CA PHE A 150 -2.18 -6.59 -10.45
C PHE A 150 -2.32 -6.54 -11.98
N GLU A 151 -1.64 -5.60 -12.65
CA GLU A 151 -1.59 -5.60 -14.11
C GLU A 151 -0.91 -6.88 -14.63
N LYS A 152 0.22 -7.27 -14.04
CA LYS A 152 0.90 -8.52 -14.43
C LYS A 152 0.09 -9.76 -14.06
N LEU A 153 -0.57 -9.77 -12.91
CA LEU A 153 -1.42 -10.88 -12.49
C LEU A 153 -2.59 -11.11 -13.47
N LYS A 154 -3.20 -10.03 -13.99
CA LYS A 154 -4.24 -10.13 -15.02
C LYS A 154 -3.71 -10.63 -16.37
N GLU A 155 -2.47 -10.27 -16.73
CA GLU A 155 -1.83 -10.81 -17.93
C GLU A 155 -1.63 -12.33 -17.81
N VAL A 156 -1.16 -12.79 -16.64
CA VAL A 156 -0.92 -14.21 -16.34
C VAL A 156 -2.22 -15.00 -16.18
N TYR A 157 -3.24 -14.40 -15.55
CA TYR A 157 -4.55 -15.00 -15.29
C TYR A 157 -5.69 -14.10 -15.80
N PRO A 158 -5.99 -14.08 -17.12
CA PRO A 158 -6.98 -13.17 -17.70
C PRO A 158 -8.42 -13.33 -17.20
N LYS A 159 -8.73 -14.45 -16.53
CA LYS A 159 -10.06 -14.76 -15.97
C LYS A 159 -10.15 -14.49 -14.47
N ILE A 160 -9.11 -13.94 -13.84
CA ILE A 160 -9.12 -13.63 -12.41
C ILE A 160 -10.20 -12.58 -12.11
N ASN A 161 -10.99 -12.78 -11.05
CA ASN A 161 -12.04 -11.84 -10.69
C ASN A 161 -11.41 -10.59 -10.05
N PRO A 162 -11.63 -9.37 -10.58
CA PRO A 162 -11.11 -8.14 -9.97
C PRO A 162 -11.55 -7.90 -8.53
N GLU A 163 -12.68 -8.46 -8.10
CA GLU A 163 -13.11 -8.40 -6.68
C GLU A 163 -12.08 -9.07 -5.75
N GLU A 164 -11.34 -10.08 -6.23
CA GLU A 164 -10.29 -10.74 -5.45
C GLU A 164 -9.11 -9.81 -5.13
N PHE A 165 -9.03 -8.64 -5.77
CA PHE A 165 -8.00 -7.66 -5.51
C PHE A 165 -8.29 -6.83 -4.25
N GLU A 166 -9.43 -7.03 -3.61
CA GLU A 166 -9.80 -6.31 -2.40
C GLU A 166 -9.80 -7.24 -1.18
N HIS A 167 -9.59 -6.68 0.01
CA HIS A 167 -9.64 -7.43 1.26
C HIS A 167 -11.04 -8.04 1.46
N PRO A 168 -11.18 -9.30 1.94
CA PRO A 168 -10.15 -10.17 2.53
C PRO A 168 -9.60 -11.25 1.58
N HIS A 169 -9.74 -11.10 0.26
CA HIS A 169 -9.46 -12.16 -0.68
C HIS A 169 -7.97 -12.59 -0.71
N LEU A 170 -7.73 -13.83 -1.11
CA LEU A 170 -6.39 -14.43 -1.14
C LEU A 170 -5.41 -13.64 -2.00
N VAL A 171 -5.89 -13.14 -3.15
CA VAL A 171 -5.09 -12.36 -4.10
C VAL A 171 -4.69 -11.00 -3.52
N TRP A 172 -5.58 -10.33 -2.78
CA TRP A 172 -5.23 -9.15 -1.99
C TRP A 172 -4.19 -9.48 -0.91
N LYS A 173 -4.37 -10.55 -0.14
CA LYS A 173 -3.36 -10.95 0.89
C LYS A 173 -2.00 -11.25 0.26
N MET A 174 -2.00 -11.89 -0.92
CA MET A 174 -0.79 -12.14 -1.69
C MET A 174 -0.13 -10.82 -2.09
N SER A 175 -0.89 -9.83 -2.56
CA SER A 175 -0.32 -8.54 -2.96
C SER A 175 0.39 -7.84 -1.81
N GLU A 176 -0.07 -7.96 -0.57
CA GLU A 176 0.61 -7.38 0.62
C GLU A 176 1.99 -8.02 0.91
N MET A 177 2.29 -9.19 0.36
CA MET A 177 3.59 -9.85 0.50
C MET A 177 4.56 -9.50 -0.63
N MET A 178 4.03 -9.22 -1.83
CA MET A 178 4.85 -9.03 -3.05
C MET A 178 5.85 -7.87 -2.95
N PRO A 179 5.52 -6.69 -2.37
CA PRO A 179 6.49 -5.62 -2.16
C PRO A 179 7.71 -6.06 -1.33
N GLY A 180 7.54 -7.02 -0.41
CA GLY A 180 8.62 -7.60 0.36
C GLY A 180 9.68 -8.32 -0.47
N ILE A 181 9.32 -8.77 -1.67
CA ILE A 181 10.20 -9.48 -2.60
C ILE A 181 10.65 -8.54 -3.72
N ILE A 182 9.68 -7.92 -4.41
CA ILE A 182 9.91 -7.07 -5.60
C ILE A 182 10.81 -5.88 -5.27
N LEU A 183 10.60 -5.23 -4.12
CA LEU A 183 11.37 -4.03 -3.75
C LEU A 183 12.79 -4.37 -3.27
N GLN A 184 13.12 -5.64 -3.06
CA GLN A 184 14.49 -6.08 -2.78
C GLN A 184 15.31 -6.33 -4.05
N ASP A 185 14.71 -6.26 -5.25
CA ASP A 185 15.46 -6.34 -6.50
C ASP A 185 16.54 -5.24 -6.54
N LYS A 186 17.74 -5.63 -6.99
CA LYS A 186 18.91 -4.75 -7.07
C LYS A 186 18.62 -3.42 -7.77
N ARG A 187 17.77 -3.42 -8.81
CA ARG A 187 17.41 -2.20 -9.57
C ARG A 187 16.68 -1.17 -8.71
N ILE A 188 15.87 -1.62 -7.75
CA ILE A 188 15.24 -0.72 -6.77
C ILE A 188 16.24 -0.32 -5.69
N GLN A 189 17.01 -1.28 -5.17
CA GLN A 189 17.96 -1.02 -4.08
C GLN A 189 19.11 -0.08 -4.49
N GLU A 190 19.49 -0.06 -5.76
CA GLU A 190 20.44 0.91 -6.32
C GLU A 190 19.90 2.36 -6.30
N ILE A 191 18.58 2.54 -6.35
CA ILE A 191 17.92 3.85 -6.33
C ILE A 191 17.57 4.24 -4.89
N PHE A 192 17.01 3.31 -4.13
CA PHE A 192 16.53 3.52 -2.77
C PHE A 192 16.98 2.35 -1.90
N GLN A 193 18.10 2.56 -1.20
CA GLN A 193 18.82 1.55 -0.39
C GLN A 193 18.08 1.19 0.91
N ASN A 194 16.81 0.80 0.82
CA ASN A 194 16.04 0.35 1.97
C ASN A 194 16.08 -1.17 2.09
N LYS A 195 16.97 -1.65 2.94
CA LYS A 195 17.12 -3.08 3.27
C LYS A 195 16.01 -3.63 4.17
N LYS A 196 15.04 -2.81 4.59
CA LYS A 196 13.89 -3.29 5.37
C LYS A 196 12.80 -3.77 4.42
N LEU A 197 12.25 -4.96 4.70
CA LEU A 197 11.12 -5.51 3.97
C LEU A 197 9.89 -4.61 4.15
N SER A 198 9.31 -4.16 3.04
CA SER A 198 8.09 -3.35 3.01
C SER A 198 6.85 -4.24 3.09
N VAL A 199 6.68 -4.91 4.23
CA VAL A 199 5.55 -5.80 4.56
C VAL A 199 5.22 -5.70 6.05
N TYR A 200 3.99 -6.03 6.41
CA TYR A 200 3.56 -6.05 7.81
C TYR A 200 4.34 -7.07 8.66
N ASP A 201 4.49 -6.77 9.96
CA ASP A 201 5.30 -7.61 10.86
C ASP A 201 4.69 -9.00 11.14
N ASN A 202 3.37 -9.17 11.01
CA ASN A 202 2.71 -10.48 11.05
C ASN A 202 3.14 -11.33 9.85
N ILE A 203 3.19 -10.76 8.63
CA ILE A 203 3.60 -11.46 7.40
C ILE A 203 5.01 -12.04 7.55
N LYS A 204 5.93 -11.32 8.19
CA LYS A 204 7.31 -11.78 8.42
C LYS A 204 7.42 -13.04 9.28
N LYS A 205 6.35 -13.42 9.99
CA LYS A 205 6.30 -14.56 10.91
C LYS A 205 5.51 -15.74 10.35
N ILE A 206 4.77 -15.55 9.26
CA ILE A 206 3.97 -16.62 8.66
C ILE A 206 4.89 -17.74 8.20
N LYS A 207 4.59 -18.97 8.63
CA LYS A 207 5.29 -20.17 8.21
C LYS A 207 4.35 -21.10 7.47
N ILE A 208 4.85 -21.71 6.40
CA ILE A 208 4.18 -22.78 5.65
C ILE A 208 5.16 -23.95 5.62
N LYS A 209 4.76 -25.11 6.13
CA LYS A 209 5.64 -26.29 6.23
C LYS A 209 6.96 -25.96 6.94
N ASP A 210 6.87 -25.27 8.09
CA ASP A 210 7.97 -24.80 8.95
C ASP A 210 8.94 -23.77 8.34
N LYS A 211 8.72 -23.34 7.10
CA LYS A 211 9.54 -22.33 6.41
C LYS A 211 8.82 -20.99 6.36
N LEU A 212 9.56 -19.89 6.53
CA LEU A 212 8.98 -18.55 6.38
C LEU A 212 8.45 -18.36 4.96
N ILE A 213 7.24 -17.81 4.85
CA ILE A 213 6.62 -17.61 3.55
C ILE A 213 7.44 -16.68 2.66
N LEU A 214 8.01 -15.61 3.23
CA LEU A 214 8.83 -14.65 2.49
C LEU A 214 10.12 -15.29 1.97
N ASP A 215 10.74 -16.21 2.72
CA ASP A 215 11.93 -16.94 2.24
C ASP A 215 11.59 -17.84 1.06
N THR A 216 10.41 -18.49 1.11
CA THR A 216 9.92 -19.35 0.03
C THR A 216 9.63 -18.54 -1.23
N LEU A 217 8.95 -17.39 -1.08
CA LEU A 217 8.66 -16.49 -2.19
C LEU A 217 9.95 -15.88 -2.76
N GLN A 218 10.93 -15.55 -1.92
CA GLN A 218 12.24 -15.09 -2.37
C GLN A 218 12.96 -16.15 -3.20
N GLU A 219 12.92 -17.42 -2.79
CA GLU A 219 13.50 -18.52 -3.58
C GLU A 219 12.81 -18.70 -4.93
N PHE A 220 11.48 -18.57 -4.98
CA PHE A 220 10.76 -18.58 -6.26
C PHE A 220 11.18 -17.42 -7.14
N TYR A 221 11.40 -16.25 -6.55
CA TYR A 221 11.87 -15.08 -7.26
C TYR A 221 13.28 -15.32 -7.80
N ASP A 222 14.24 -15.70 -6.96
CA ASP A 222 15.65 -15.84 -7.35
C ASP A 222 15.87 -16.93 -8.40
N ASN A 223 15.08 -18.00 -8.37
CA ASN A 223 15.16 -19.12 -9.32
C ASN A 223 14.14 -19.03 -10.47
N ARG A 224 13.50 -17.87 -10.67
CA ARG A 224 12.49 -17.70 -11.71
C ARG A 224 13.11 -17.74 -13.11
N LYS A 225 12.38 -18.28 -14.07
CA LYS A 225 12.72 -18.12 -15.49
C LYS A 225 12.45 -16.69 -15.96
N ASP A 226 11.29 -16.18 -15.60
CA ASP A 226 10.73 -14.88 -15.95
C ASP A 226 9.77 -14.45 -14.82
N PHE A 227 9.23 -13.24 -14.88
CA PHE A 227 8.36 -12.76 -13.80
C PHE A 227 7.00 -13.49 -13.79
N GLU A 228 6.53 -13.98 -14.93
CA GLU A 228 5.32 -14.81 -15.01
C GLU A 228 5.49 -16.14 -14.26
N ASP A 229 6.64 -16.80 -14.39
CA ASP A 229 6.98 -18.00 -13.63
C ASP A 229 6.96 -17.75 -12.11
N PHE A 230 7.51 -16.62 -11.67
CA PHE A 230 7.46 -16.21 -10.26
C PHE A 230 6.01 -16.05 -9.78
N ILE A 231 5.14 -15.36 -10.55
CA ILE A 231 3.73 -15.16 -10.22
C ILE A 231 3.01 -16.51 -10.12
N LYS A 232 3.20 -17.39 -11.10
CA LYS A 232 2.55 -18.71 -11.14
C LYS A 232 2.95 -19.58 -9.95
N LYS A 233 4.26 -19.68 -9.66
CA LYS A 233 4.78 -20.44 -8.51
C LYS A 233 4.24 -19.90 -7.19
N SER A 234 4.30 -18.58 -7.01
CA SER A 234 3.84 -17.92 -5.78
C SER A 234 2.33 -18.11 -5.56
N TYR A 235 1.52 -17.86 -6.60
CA TYR A 235 0.07 -17.99 -6.52
C TYR A 235 -0.36 -19.44 -6.26
N ASN A 236 0.22 -20.41 -6.99
CA ASN A 236 -0.09 -21.83 -6.79
C ASN A 236 0.32 -22.30 -5.39
N PHE A 237 1.51 -21.94 -4.92
CA PHE A 237 1.98 -22.30 -3.58
C PHE A 237 1.04 -21.75 -2.49
N ILE A 238 0.67 -20.47 -2.56
CA ILE A 238 -0.24 -19.88 -1.57
C ILE A 238 -1.63 -20.53 -1.65
N LYS A 239 -2.13 -20.83 -2.86
CA LYS A 239 -3.42 -21.47 -3.07
C LYS A 239 -3.47 -22.90 -2.55
N GLU A 240 -2.40 -23.68 -2.76
CA GLU A 240 -2.28 -25.07 -2.27
C GLU A 240 -2.17 -25.14 -0.75
N ASN A 241 -1.60 -24.10 -0.11
CA ASN A 241 -1.43 -24.02 1.34
C ASN A 241 -2.37 -22.97 1.98
N LYS A 242 -3.52 -22.69 1.34
CA LYS A 242 -4.43 -21.60 1.70
C LYS A 242 -4.87 -21.66 3.16
N GLU A 243 -5.24 -22.83 3.67
CA GLU A 243 -5.74 -22.97 5.05
C GLU A 243 -4.67 -22.63 6.09
N GLU A 244 -3.43 -23.08 5.89
CA GLU A 244 -2.31 -22.81 6.79
C GLU A 244 -1.91 -21.32 6.75
N PHE A 245 -1.95 -20.74 5.55
CA PHE A 245 -1.70 -19.32 5.32
C PHE A 245 -2.76 -18.43 5.98
N GLU A 246 -4.04 -18.70 5.73
CA GLU A 246 -5.14 -17.86 6.22
C GLU A 246 -5.31 -17.89 7.74
N LYS A 247 -4.88 -18.97 8.42
CA LYS A 247 -4.87 -19.04 9.89
C LYS A 247 -3.85 -18.11 10.55
N GLN A 248 -2.81 -17.70 9.80
CA GLN A 248 -1.68 -16.94 10.33
C GLN A 248 -1.62 -15.49 9.82
N PHE A 249 -2.39 -15.16 8.78
CA PHE A 249 -2.43 -13.82 8.20
C PHE A 249 -3.26 -12.86 9.06
#